data_AF-A0A0C9ZET7-F1
#
_entry.id   AF-A0A0C9ZET7-F1
#
_cell.length_a   1.000
_cell.length_b   1.000
_cell.length_c   1.000
_cell.angle_alpha   90.00
_cell.angle_beta   90.00
_cell.angle_gamma   90.00
#
_symmetry.space_group_name_H-M   'P 1'
#
loop_
_entity.id
_entity.type
_entity.pdbx_description
1 polymer ?
#
loop_
_entity_poly.entity_id
_entity_poly.type
_entity_poly.pdbx_seq_one_letter_code
_entity_poly.pdbx_strand_id
1 'polypeptide(L)'
;MSEATFPAELALDHCQLISFENAIVALADEVEKLHYLTACKRAPCAPQLQLLEEWNLNNDLKKFHCKLHVDPDVFAYLIKKLEGHPVFSNNSNNPQLPVPVQLTIFLNGVGHYGNGVATEDIAEWAGVSVGTVYNCY
;
A
#
# COMPACT_ATOMS: atom_id res chain seq x y z
N MET A 1 20.20 29.16 60.67
CA MET A 1 20.81 28.56 59.47
C MET A 1 20.10 27.23 59.27
N SER A 2 19.36 27.08 58.17
CA SER A 2 18.53 25.90 57.91
C SER A 2 19.31 24.99 56.96
N GLU A 3 19.60 23.78 57.42
CA GLU A 3 20.30 22.74 56.66
C GLU A 3 19.29 22.10 55.69
N ALA A 4 19.54 22.24 54.39
CA ALA A 4 18.69 21.66 53.35
C ALA A 4 19.01 20.17 53.23
N THR A 5 18.13 19.31 53.76
CA THR A 5 18.11 17.88 53.45
C THR A 5 17.57 17.69 52.03
N PHE A 6 18.45 17.43 51.08
CA PHE A 6 18.06 16.95 49.74
C PHE A 6 17.62 15.49 49.84
N PRO A 7 16.49 15.09 49.23
CA PRO A 7 16.06 13.69 49.27
C PRO A 7 17.03 12.88 48.40
N ALA A 8 17.43 11.73 48.94
CA ALA A 8 18.26 10.75 48.25
C ALA A 8 17.71 10.48 46.85
N GLU A 9 18.50 10.86 45.87
CA GLU A 9 18.38 10.52 44.46
C GLU A 9 18.07 9.02 44.35
N LEU A 10 17.06 8.67 43.55
CA LEU A 10 16.71 7.31 43.19
C LEU A 10 17.91 6.65 42.50
N ALA A 11 18.84 6.10 43.28
CA ALA A 11 19.92 5.27 42.78
C ALA A 11 19.29 3.96 42.28
N LEU A 12 18.87 3.97 41.02
CA LEU A 12 18.43 2.78 40.33
C LEU A 12 19.62 1.80 40.33
N ASP A 13 19.48 0.71 41.06
CA ASP A 13 20.52 -0.31 41.20
C ASP A 13 20.92 -0.80 39.79
N HIS A 14 22.22 -0.81 39.51
CA HIS A 14 22.78 -1.18 38.20
C HIS A 14 22.28 -2.57 37.76
N CYS A 15 22.04 -3.46 38.72
CA CYS A 15 21.44 -4.77 38.48
C CYS A 15 20.00 -4.70 37.96
N GLN A 16 19.20 -3.73 38.42
CA GLN A 16 17.83 -3.54 37.93
C GLN A 16 17.81 -2.98 36.52
N LEU A 17 18.75 -2.10 36.18
CA LEU A 17 18.88 -1.54 34.84
C LEU A 17 19.29 -2.64 33.83
N ILE A 18 20.27 -3.48 34.18
CA ILE A 18 20.66 -4.63 33.36
C ILE A 18 19.50 -5.63 33.21
N SER A 19 18.76 -5.91 34.28
CA SER A 19 17.59 -6.80 34.20
C SER A 19 16.51 -6.26 33.28
N PHE A 20 16.32 -4.94 33.24
CA PHE A 20 15.34 -4.29 32.39
C PHE A 20 15.77 -4.32 30.92
N GLU A 21 17.04 -4.04 30.62
CA GLU A 21 17.61 -4.15 29.28
C GLU A 21 17.48 -5.57 28.72
N ASN A 22 17.80 -6.59 29.53
CA ASN A 22 17.65 -7.99 29.14
C ASN A 22 16.19 -8.36 28.85
N ALA A 23 15.24 -7.81 29.62
CA ALA A 23 13.81 -8.03 29.40
C ALA A 23 13.34 -7.40 28.08
N ILE A 24 13.82 -6.20 27.75
CA ILE A 24 13.52 -5.54 26.46
C ILE A 24 14.06 -6.37 25.29
N VAL A 25 15.30 -6.82 25.38
CA VAL A 25 15.93 -7.64 24.32
C VAL A 25 15.18 -8.96 24.16
N ALA A 26 14.80 -9.62 25.25
CA ALA A 26 14.02 -10.86 25.20
C ALA A 26 12.64 -10.66 24.54
N LEU A 27 11.94 -9.56 24.87
CA LEU A 27 10.65 -9.22 24.25
C LEU A 27 10.81 -8.88 22.77
N ALA A 28 11.88 -8.17 22.37
CA ALA A 28 12.16 -7.87 20.97
C ALA A 28 12.41 -9.14 20.15
N ASP A 29 13.21 -10.06 20.68
CA ASP A 29 13.47 -11.39 20.08
C ASP A 29 12.17 -12.21 19.94
N GLU A 30 11.26 -12.13 20.92
CA GLU A 30 10.00 -12.86 20.90
C GLU A 30 9.04 -12.29 19.84
N VAL A 31 8.92 -10.96 19.76
CA VAL A 31 8.14 -10.28 18.71
C VAL A 31 8.69 -10.61 17.32
N GLU A 32 10.02 -10.59 17.16
CA GLU A 32 10.66 -10.95 15.89
C GLU A 32 10.41 -12.42 15.52
N LYS A 33 10.52 -13.36 16.46
CA LYS A 33 10.17 -14.79 16.22
C LYS A 33 8.69 -14.97 15.86
N LEU A 34 7.78 -14.22 16.47
CA LEU A 34 6.35 -14.28 16.18
C LEU A 34 6.02 -13.73 14.78
N HIS A 35 6.75 -12.73 14.28
CA HIS A 35 6.60 -12.24 12.91
C HIS A 35 6.90 -13.32 11.85
N TYR A 36 7.77 -14.29 12.14
CA TYR A 36 8.09 -15.37 11.20
C TYR A 36 7.12 -16.57 11.25
N LEU A 37 6.30 -16.71 12.30
CA LEU A 37 5.42 -17.88 12.48
C LEU A 37 4.09 -17.76 11.71
N THR A 38 3.71 -16.55 11.30
CA THR A 38 2.52 -16.39 10.46
C THR A 38 2.94 -16.47 9.00
N ALA A 39 2.90 -17.68 8.43
CA ALA A 39 2.98 -17.83 6.98
C ALA A 39 1.80 -17.08 6.36
N CYS A 40 2.04 -15.85 5.92
CA CYS A 40 1.10 -15.12 5.09
C CYS A 40 0.84 -16.00 3.87
N LYS A 41 -0.40 -16.49 3.72
CA LYS A 41 -0.81 -17.16 2.48
C LYS A 41 -0.66 -16.10 1.40
N ARG A 42 0.42 -16.17 0.63
CA ARG A 42 0.56 -15.35 -0.57
C ARG A 42 -0.70 -15.62 -1.38
N ALA A 43 -1.53 -14.60 -1.50
CA ALA A 43 -2.61 -14.65 -2.47
C ALA A 43 -1.96 -14.98 -3.82
N PRO A 44 -2.59 -15.79 -4.68
CA PRO A 44 -2.10 -15.97 -6.02
C PRO A 44 -1.91 -14.58 -6.64
N CYS A 45 -0.66 -14.18 -6.90
CA CYS A 45 -0.34 -12.94 -7.60
C CYS A 45 -0.64 -13.13 -9.09
N ALA A 46 -1.89 -13.43 -9.41
CA ALA A 46 -2.41 -13.21 -10.74
C ALA A 46 -2.74 -11.71 -10.85
N PRO A 47 -2.42 -11.04 -11.96
CA PRO A 47 -2.79 -9.65 -12.20
C PRO A 47 -4.28 -9.45 -11.93
N GLN A 48 -4.62 -8.59 -10.96
CA GLN A 48 -6.02 -8.39 -10.55
C GLN A 48 -6.75 -7.44 -11.49
N LEU A 49 -6.03 -6.71 -12.35
CA LEU A 49 -6.61 -5.80 -13.34
C LEU A 49 -7.63 -6.50 -14.26
N GLN A 50 -7.42 -7.78 -14.57
CA GLN A 50 -8.34 -8.56 -15.39
C GLN A 50 -9.65 -8.90 -14.66
N LEU A 51 -9.66 -8.88 -13.32
CA LEU A 51 -10.84 -9.20 -12.50
C LEU A 51 -11.85 -8.06 -12.42
N LEU A 52 -11.52 -6.90 -12.99
CA LEU A 52 -12.32 -5.68 -12.88
C LEU A 52 -13.66 -5.81 -13.62
N GLU A 53 -13.65 -6.45 -14.79
CA GLU A 53 -14.86 -6.81 -15.54
C GLU A 53 -15.71 -7.81 -14.75
N GLU A 54 -15.08 -8.81 -14.14
CA GLU A 54 -15.74 -9.82 -13.33
C GLU A 54 -16.41 -9.19 -12.09
N TRP A 55 -15.74 -8.25 -11.40
CA TRP A 55 -16.32 -7.55 -10.25
C TRP A 55 -17.54 -6.72 -10.64
N ASN A 56 -17.50 -6.08 -11.82
CA ASN A 56 -18.63 -5.32 -12.33
C ASN A 56 -19.81 -6.25 -12.70
N LEU A 57 -19.54 -7.35 -13.39
CA LEU A 57 -20.56 -8.31 -13.83
C LEU A 57 -21.22 -9.07 -12.66
N ASN A 58 -20.43 -9.44 -11.65
CA ASN A 58 -20.91 -10.21 -10.49
C ASN A 58 -21.48 -9.31 -9.37
N ASN A 59 -21.58 -8.00 -9.60
CA ASN A 59 -22.02 -7.01 -8.61
C ASN A 59 -21.17 -7.02 -7.31
N ASP A 60 -19.88 -7.37 -7.41
CA ASP A 60 -18.90 -7.27 -6.30
C ASP A 60 -18.36 -5.83 -6.22
N LEU A 61 -19.29 -4.89 -6.04
CA LEU A 61 -19.01 -3.45 -6.00
C LEU A 61 -18.05 -3.10 -4.86
N LYS A 62 -18.01 -3.91 -3.80
CA LYS A 62 -17.11 -3.70 -2.67
C LYS A 62 -15.65 -3.76 -3.12
N LYS A 63 -15.26 -4.80 -3.88
CA LYS A 63 -13.89 -4.90 -4.38
C LYS A 63 -13.57 -3.81 -5.40
N PHE A 64 -14.51 -3.50 -6.28
CA PHE A 64 -14.36 -2.42 -7.24
C PHE A 64 -14.10 -1.08 -6.55
N HIS A 65 -14.92 -0.72 -5.56
CA HIS A 65 -14.77 0.53 -4.79
C HIS A 65 -13.49 0.54 -3.95
N CYS A 66 -13.10 -0.60 -3.36
CA CYS A 66 -11.86 -0.68 -2.60
C CYS A 66 -10.61 -0.48 -3.45
N LYS A 67 -10.68 -0.71 -4.77
CA LYS A 67 -9.55 -0.57 -5.68
C LYS A 67 -9.57 0.74 -6.46
N LEU A 68 -10.72 1.13 -7.00
CA LEU A 68 -10.83 2.31 -7.86
C LEU A 68 -11.46 3.51 -7.18
N HIS A 69 -12.09 3.34 -6.01
CA HIS A 69 -12.75 4.41 -5.26
C HIS A 69 -13.82 5.19 -6.06
N VAL A 70 -14.34 4.60 -7.14
CA VAL A 70 -15.40 5.16 -7.99
C VAL A 70 -16.44 4.09 -8.30
N ASP A 71 -17.69 4.52 -8.54
CA ASP A 71 -18.73 3.62 -9.01
C ASP A 71 -18.44 3.14 -10.46
N PRO A 72 -18.82 1.90 -10.84
CA PRO A 72 -18.58 1.39 -12.18
C PRO A 72 -19.20 2.23 -13.29
N ASP A 73 -20.38 2.82 -13.06
CA ASP A 73 -21.04 3.70 -14.04
C ASP A 73 -20.25 4.99 -14.26
N VAL A 74 -19.69 5.55 -13.18
CA VAL A 74 -18.82 6.73 -13.25
C VAL A 74 -17.53 6.37 -13.98
N PHE A 75 -16.94 5.22 -13.68
CA PHE A 75 -15.75 4.72 -14.36
C PHE A 75 -16.00 4.54 -15.87
N ALA A 76 -17.10 3.92 -16.27
CA ALA A 76 -17.48 3.76 -17.67
C ALA A 76 -17.73 5.11 -18.36
N TYR A 77 -18.33 6.07 -17.67
CA TYR A 77 -18.50 7.44 -18.16
C TYR A 77 -17.15 8.16 -18.35
N LEU A 78 -16.22 8.01 -17.41
CA LEU A 78 -14.87 8.57 -17.50
C LEU A 78 -14.11 7.99 -18.69
N ILE A 79 -14.17 6.67 -18.90
CA ILE A 79 -13.56 6.03 -20.08
C ILE A 79 -14.08 6.68 -21.36
N LYS A 80 -15.40 6.77 -21.54
CA LYS A 80 -15.98 7.37 -22.76
C LYS A 80 -15.58 8.82 -22.97
N LYS A 81 -15.37 9.57 -21.89
CA LYS A 81 -14.97 10.98 -21.95
C LYS A 81 -13.48 11.15 -22.25
N LEU A 82 -12.66 10.20 -21.81
CA LEU A 82 -11.20 10.25 -21.93
C LEU A 82 -10.68 9.46 -23.14
N GLU A 83 -11.53 8.67 -23.78
CA GLU A 83 -11.24 7.99 -25.04
C GLU A 83 -10.95 9.03 -26.13
N GLY A 84 -9.71 9.02 -26.64
CA GLY A 84 -9.22 10.02 -27.60
C GLY A 84 -8.70 11.33 -26.98
N HIS A 85 -8.71 11.48 -25.65
CA HIS A 85 -8.14 12.65 -24.98
C HIS A 85 -6.61 12.51 -24.85
N PRO A 86 -5.82 13.58 -25.10
CA PRO A 86 -4.36 13.50 -25.08
C PRO A 86 -3.75 13.29 -23.67
N VAL A 87 -4.55 13.35 -22.60
CA VAL A 87 -4.06 13.18 -21.22
C VAL A 87 -3.42 11.82 -20.98
N PHE A 88 -3.94 10.78 -21.63
CA PHE A 88 -3.41 9.42 -21.61
C PHE A 88 -2.70 9.09 -22.92
N SER A 89 -2.20 10.12 -23.64
CA SER A 89 -1.39 9.98 -24.83
C SER A 89 0.04 10.42 -24.53
N ASN A 90 0.92 9.44 -24.48
CA ASN A 90 2.35 9.61 -24.51
C ASN A 90 2.73 9.62 -26.00
N ASN A 91 3.10 10.79 -26.55
CA ASN A 91 3.52 10.99 -27.95
C ASN A 91 4.83 10.25 -28.33
N SER A 92 5.09 9.06 -27.77
CA SER A 92 6.19 8.20 -28.16
C SER A 92 5.84 7.27 -29.32
N ASN A 93 6.88 6.70 -29.92
CA ASN A 93 6.75 5.65 -30.93
C ASN A 93 6.35 4.29 -30.36
N ASN A 94 6.18 4.15 -29.04
CA ASN A 94 5.87 2.87 -28.41
C ASN A 94 4.34 2.71 -28.27
N PRO A 95 3.81 1.49 -28.47
CA PRO A 95 2.40 1.20 -28.20
C PRO A 95 2.06 1.49 -26.73
N GLN A 96 1.09 2.38 -26.52
CA GLN A 96 0.59 2.70 -25.19
C GLN A 96 -0.55 1.76 -24.80
N LEU A 97 -0.76 1.57 -23.49
CA LEU A 97 -1.89 0.82 -22.97
C LEU A 97 -3.24 1.47 -23.35
N PRO A 98 -4.33 0.70 -23.47
CA PRO A 98 -5.65 1.27 -23.63
C PRO A 98 -6.02 2.21 -22.47
N VAL A 99 -6.78 3.28 -22.78
CA VAL A 99 -7.25 4.27 -21.79
C VAL A 99 -7.93 3.63 -20.55
N PRO A 100 -8.80 2.60 -20.68
CA PRO A 100 -9.37 1.92 -19.52
C PRO A 100 -8.32 1.36 -18.55
N VAL A 101 -7.23 0.81 -19.09
CA VAL A 101 -6.15 0.19 -18.31
C VAL A 101 -5.33 1.28 -17.61
N GLN A 102 -4.99 2.35 -18.34
CA GLN A 102 -4.26 3.49 -17.75
C GLN A 102 -5.05 4.16 -16.63
N LEU A 103 -6.34 4.42 -16.87
CA LEU A 103 -7.22 5.03 -15.88
C LEU A 103 -7.39 4.14 -14.63
N THR A 104 -7.48 2.83 -14.82
CA THR A 104 -7.53 1.84 -13.74
C THR A 104 -6.29 1.92 -12.85
N ILE A 105 -5.10 1.92 -13.47
CA ILE A 105 -3.82 2.01 -12.75
C ILE A 105 -3.71 3.35 -12.02
N PHE A 106 -4.08 4.44 -12.69
CA PHE A 106 -4.08 5.78 -12.12
C PHE A 106 -4.97 5.86 -10.88
N LEU A 107 -6.23 5.44 -10.97
CA LEU A 107 -7.20 5.48 -9.87
C LEU A 107 -6.77 4.61 -8.69
N ASN A 108 -6.24 3.41 -8.95
CA ASN A 108 -5.70 2.56 -7.91
C ASN A 108 -4.46 3.19 -7.23
N GLY A 109 -3.63 3.92 -7.96
CA GLY A 109 -2.50 4.66 -7.40
C GLY A 109 -2.92 5.84 -6.53
N VAL A 110 -3.76 6.74 -7.06
CA VAL A 110 -4.17 7.97 -6.34
C VAL A 110 -5.19 7.72 -5.23
N GLY A 111 -5.95 6.62 -5.30
CA GLY A 111 -6.91 6.23 -4.26
C GLY A 111 -6.25 5.81 -2.94
N HIS A 112 -5.01 5.32 -3.01
CA HIS A 112 -4.23 4.96 -1.83
C HIS A 112 -3.46 6.19 -1.29
N TYR A 113 -4.15 7.03 -0.52
CA TYR A 113 -3.56 8.23 0.10
C TYR A 113 -2.67 7.86 1.30
N GLY A 114 -1.37 7.67 1.06
CA GLY A 114 -0.37 7.51 2.12
C GLY A 114 0.99 7.09 1.57
N ASN A 115 2.06 7.33 2.34
CA ASN A 115 3.46 6.93 2.08
C ASN A 115 3.70 5.41 1.86
N GLY A 116 2.64 4.60 1.71
CA GLY A 116 2.67 3.15 1.84
C GLY A 116 2.36 2.36 0.57
N VAL A 117 2.09 2.99 -0.57
CA VAL A 117 1.98 2.25 -1.84
C VAL A 117 3.18 2.56 -2.70
N ALA A 118 4.07 1.57 -2.78
CA ALA A 118 5.18 1.61 -3.69
C ALA A 118 4.65 1.43 -5.13
N THR A 119 5.28 2.07 -6.11
CA THR A 119 4.92 1.90 -7.53
C THR A 119 5.01 0.41 -7.93
N GLU A 120 5.87 -0.34 -7.25
CA GLU A 120 6.04 -1.78 -7.29
C GLU A 120 4.77 -2.54 -6.90
N ASP A 121 4.05 -2.11 -5.85
CA ASP A 121 2.81 -2.75 -5.41
C ASP A 121 1.69 -2.58 -6.44
N ILE A 122 1.62 -1.40 -7.07
CA ILE A 122 0.68 -1.12 -8.15
C ILE A 122 1.03 -1.95 -9.38
N ALA A 123 2.32 -2.05 -9.70
CA ALA A 123 2.83 -2.84 -10.82
C ALA A 123 2.51 -4.34 -10.64
N GLU A 124 2.73 -4.87 -9.44
CA GLU A 124 2.38 -6.26 -9.09
C GLU A 124 0.86 -6.49 -9.15
N TRP A 125 0.07 -5.57 -8.58
CA TRP A 125 -1.38 -5.64 -8.62
C TRP A 125 -1.94 -5.64 -10.05
N ALA A 126 -1.41 -4.76 -10.89
CA ALA A 126 -1.85 -4.61 -12.28
C ALA A 126 -1.21 -5.64 -13.23
N GLY A 127 -0.14 -6.32 -12.82
CA GLY A 127 0.64 -7.24 -13.67
C GLY A 127 1.40 -6.52 -14.78
N VAL A 128 1.90 -5.31 -14.51
CA VAL A 128 2.65 -4.49 -15.48
C VAL A 128 4.05 -4.16 -14.94
N SER A 129 4.91 -3.57 -15.77
CA SER A 129 6.19 -3.07 -15.28
C SER A 129 6.03 -1.77 -14.48
N VAL A 130 6.93 -1.51 -13.54
CA VAL A 130 6.98 -0.24 -12.79
C VAL A 130 7.03 0.97 -13.73
N GLY A 131 7.79 0.89 -14.82
CA GLY A 131 7.85 1.94 -15.85
C GLY A 131 6.50 2.18 -16.54
N THR A 132 5.68 1.13 -16.70
CA THR A 132 4.32 1.25 -17.22
C THR A 132 3.42 2.02 -16.26
N VAL A 133 3.55 1.82 -14.95
CA VAL A 133 2.80 2.58 -13.95
C VAL A 133 3.14 4.06 -14.04
N TYR A 134 4.42 4.42 -14.20
CA TYR A 134 4.83 5.81 -14.40
C TYR A 134 4.20 6.48 -15.63
N ASN A 135 4.00 5.71 -16.70
CA ASN A 135 3.37 6.21 -17.93
C ASN A 135 1.84 6.38 -17.82
N CYS A 136 1.24 6.01 -16.68
CA CYS A 136 -0.20 6.14 -16.43
C CYS A 136 -0.54 7.36 -15.55
N TYR A 137 0.46 8.16 -15.13
CA TYR A 137 0.25 9.43 -14.42
C TYR A 137 0.16 10.61 -15.39
#